data_AF-A0A4Y7ZJF7-F1
#
_entry.id   AF-A0A4Y7ZJF7-F1
#
_cell.length_a   1.000
_cell.length_b   1.000
_cell.length_c   1.000
_cell.angle_alpha   90.00
_cell.angle_beta   90.00
_cell.angle_gamma   90.00
#
_symmetry.space_group_name_H-M   'P 1'
#
loop_
_entity.id
_entity.type
_entity.pdbx_description
1 polymer ?
#
loop_
_entity_poly.entity_id
_entity_poly.type
_entity_poly.pdbx_seq_one_letter_code
_entity_poly.pdbx_strand_id
1 'polypeptide(L)'
;MGIVMAVIMLLGVLVLVNARWKHKSISIVLLLGGLWNTFWYGLRHINSFWGNSAIITGILMVLAALHLLGILKLVKGGNKFYAICLFAGFLLYSITIIQLNLGYPILK
;
A
#
# COMPACT_ATOMS: atom_id res chain seq x y z
N MET A 1 10.04 6.79 -5.98
CA MET A 1 9.24 6.34 -4.82
C MET A 1 8.13 5.36 -5.21
N GLY A 2 7.34 5.66 -6.25
CA GLY A 2 6.15 4.85 -6.59
C GLY A 2 6.40 3.35 -6.79
N ILE A 3 7.47 2.97 -7.52
CA ILE A 3 7.79 1.55 -7.78
C ILE A 3 8.02 0.78 -6.47
N VAL A 4 8.77 1.36 -5.54
CA VAL A 4 9.08 0.73 -4.25
C VAL A 4 7.78 0.47 -3.46
N MET A 5 6.89 1.46 -3.41
CA MET A 5 5.60 1.31 -2.71
C MET A 5 4.70 0.28 -3.40
N ALA A 6 4.66 0.27 -4.73
CA ALA A 6 3.93 -0.73 -5.50
C ALA A 6 4.41 -2.15 -5.17
N VAL A 7 5.72 -2.38 -5.15
CA VAL A 7 6.30 -3.70 -4.79
C VAL A 7 5.93 -4.09 -3.36
N ILE A 8 6.02 -3.17 -2.40
CA ILE A 8 5.64 -3.46 -0.99
C ILE A 8 4.15 -3.79 -0.88
N MET A 9 3.28 -3.06 -1.58
CA MET A 9 1.83 -3.37 -1.61
C MET A 9 1.58 -4.76 -2.20
N LEU A 10 2.26 -5.12 -3.30
CA LEU A 10 2.15 -6.45 -3.92
C LEU A 10 2.59 -7.56 -2.96
N LEU A 11 3.71 -7.37 -2.25
CA LEU A 11 4.15 -8.31 -1.21
C LEU A 11 3.11 -8.46 -0.09
N GLY A 12 2.50 -7.35 0.35
CA GLY A 12 1.42 -7.36 1.33
C GLY A 12 0.20 -8.17 0.85
N VAL A 13 -0.21 -8.01 -0.41
CA VAL A 13 -1.28 -8.80 -1.03
C VAL A 13 -0.95 -10.29 -1.03
N LEU A 14 0.27 -10.67 -1.44
CA LEU A 14 0.69 -12.06 -1.46
C LEU A 14 0.59 -12.71 -0.08
N VAL A 15 0.99 -12.00 0.98
CA VAL A 15 0.90 -12.49 2.37
C VAL A 15 -0.55 -12.57 2.86
N LEU A 16 -1.41 -11.62 2.48
CA LEU A 16 -2.83 -11.61 2.88
C LEU A 16 -3.65 -12.70 2.19
N VAL A 17 -3.35 -12.98 0.91
CA VAL A 17 -4.04 -14.00 0.11
C VAL A 17 -3.54 -15.40 0.47
N ASN A 18 -2.24 -15.55 0.72
CA ASN A 18 -1.64 -16.84 1.01
C ASN A 18 -1.27 -16.98 2.50
N ALA A 19 -2.18 -17.58 3.28
CA ALA A 19 -2.01 -17.80 4.71
C ALA A 19 -0.78 -18.66 5.09
N ARG A 20 -0.16 -19.40 4.15
CA ARG A 20 1.06 -20.17 4.40
C ARG A 20 2.31 -19.30 4.49
N TRP A 21 2.27 -18.06 3.98
CA TRP A 21 3.42 -17.17 3.86
C TRP A 21 3.33 -15.99 4.84
N LYS A 22 2.89 -16.25 6.08
CA LYS A 22 2.86 -15.24 7.16
C LYS A 22 4.27 -14.91 7.63
N HIS A 23 5.02 -14.18 6.81
CA HIS A 23 6.35 -13.70 7.16
C HIS A 23 6.22 -12.39 7.94
N LYS A 24 6.50 -12.43 9.26
CA LYS A 24 6.57 -11.23 10.11
C LYS A 24 7.43 -10.13 9.49
N SER A 25 8.52 -10.50 8.82
CA SER A 25 9.41 -9.58 8.12
C SER A 25 8.67 -8.75 7.07
N ILE A 26 7.79 -9.36 6.28
CA ILE A 26 7.02 -8.65 5.24
C ILE A 26 6.01 -7.70 5.89
N SER A 27 5.36 -8.12 6.98
CA SER A 27 4.46 -7.24 7.74
C SER A 27 5.17 -6.02 8.31
N ILE A 28 6.43 -6.17 8.77
CA ILE A 28 7.24 -5.05 9.25
C ILE A 28 7.62 -4.11 8.10
N VAL A 29 8.04 -4.66 6.96
CA VAL A 29 8.33 -3.85 5.76
C VAL A 29 7.10 -3.10 5.29
N LEU A 30 5.93 -3.75 5.30
CA LEU A 30 4.64 -3.14 4.96
C LEU A 30 4.28 -2.01 5.94
N LEU A 31 4.54 -2.19 7.24
CA LEU A 31 4.30 -1.19 8.28
C LEU A 31 5.21 0.03 8.11
N LEU A 32 6.52 -0.19 7.97
CA LEU A 32 7.50 0.89 7.78
C LEU A 32 7.26 1.61 6.45
N GLY A 33 6.95 0.87 5.39
CA GLY A 33 6.57 1.41 4.09
C GLY A 33 5.32 2.28 4.19
N GLY A 34 4.28 1.82 4.90
CA GLY A 34 3.05 2.57 5.12
C GLY A 34 3.26 3.85 5.93
N LEU A 35 4.05 3.78 7.02
CA LEU A 35 4.39 4.95 7.83
C LEU A 35 5.18 5.98 7.02
N TRP A 36 6.17 5.54 6.26
CA TRP A 36 6.92 6.41 5.36
C TRP A 36 5.99 7.05 4.30
N ASN A 37 5.13 6.24 3.67
CA ASN A 37 4.22 6.70 2.62
C ASN A 37 3.25 7.76 3.15
N THR A 38 2.67 7.57 4.33
CA THR A 38 1.75 8.52 4.96
C THR A 38 2.48 9.75 5.52
N PHE A 39 3.39 9.56 6.46
CA PHE A 39 3.95 10.65 7.26
C PHE A 39 5.08 11.40 6.56
N TRP A 40 5.92 10.69 5.80
CA TRP A 40 7.05 11.34 5.14
C TRP A 40 6.61 11.96 3.81
N TYR A 41 6.05 11.15 2.91
CA TYR A 41 5.74 11.63 1.56
C TYR A 41 4.36 12.28 1.46
N GLY A 42 3.32 11.59 1.95
CA GLY A 42 1.92 12.03 1.86
C GLY A 42 1.68 13.41 2.47
N LEU A 43 2.06 13.59 3.74
CA LEU A 43 1.89 14.87 4.44
C LEU A 43 2.68 16.04 3.81
N ARG A 44 3.77 15.77 3.09
CA ARG A 44 4.51 16.81 2.36
C ARG A 44 3.86 17.22 1.04
N HIS A 45 2.94 16.42 0.52
CA HIS A 45 2.41 16.56 -0.83
C HIS A 45 0.87 16.55 -0.87
N ILE A 46 0.21 17.05 0.18
CA ILE A 46 -1.26 17.02 0.38
C ILE A 46 -2.05 17.62 -0.79
N ASN A 47 -1.48 18.61 -1.48
CA ASN A 47 -2.15 19.26 -2.64
C ASN A 47 -1.87 18.58 -3.98
N SER A 48 -1.16 17.44 -3.98
CA SER A 48 -0.87 16.68 -5.20
C SER A 48 -1.59 15.34 -5.20
N PHE A 49 -1.91 14.86 -6.40
CA PHE A 49 -2.48 13.53 -6.60
C PHE A 49 -1.65 12.43 -5.92
N TRP A 50 -0.32 12.51 -6.04
CA TRP A 50 0.61 11.54 -5.45
C TRP A 50 0.61 11.57 -3.93
N GLY A 51 0.54 12.75 -3.31
CA GLY A 51 0.48 12.85 -1.86
C GLY A 51 -0.83 12.32 -1.28
N ASN A 52 -1.97 12.65 -1.89
CA ASN A 52 -3.27 12.13 -1.46
C ASN A 52 -3.34 10.60 -1.60
N SER A 53 -2.85 10.08 -2.73
CA SER A 53 -2.76 8.64 -2.95
C SER A 53 -1.82 7.97 -1.94
N ALA A 54 -0.70 8.60 -1.59
CA ALA A 54 0.24 8.11 -0.59
C ALA A 54 -0.32 8.08 0.83
N ILE A 55 -1.12 9.09 1.23
CA ILE A 55 -1.82 9.08 2.52
C ILE A 55 -2.80 7.90 2.58
N ILE A 56 -3.68 7.78 1.58
CA ILE A 56 -4.72 6.73 1.57
C ILE A 56 -4.08 5.34 1.53
N THR A 57 -3.17 5.09 0.60
CA THR A 57 -2.49 3.79 0.47
C THR A 57 -1.58 3.50 1.66
N GLY A 58 -0.89 4.50 2.21
CA GLY A 58 -0.04 4.34 3.40
C GLY A 58 -0.83 3.96 4.65
N ILE A 59 -1.99 4.59 4.89
CA ILE A 59 -2.88 4.20 6.00
C ILE A 59 -3.36 2.75 5.82
N LEU A 60 -3.76 2.36 4.62
CA LEU A 60 -4.17 0.99 4.31
C LEU A 60 -3.04 -0.03 4.55
N MET A 61 -1.81 0.31 4.18
CA MET A 61 -0.62 -0.52 4.45
C MET A 61 -0.39 -0.70 5.95
N VAL A 62 -0.49 0.38 6.74
CA VAL A 62 -0.33 0.29 8.20
C VAL A 62 -1.42 -0.58 8.82
N LEU A 63 -2.69 -0.38 8.44
CA LEU A 63 -3.80 -1.19 8.93
C LEU A 63 -3.64 -2.68 8.56
N ALA A 64 -3.26 -2.97 7.32
CA ALA A 64 -3.00 -4.33 6.87
C ALA A 64 -1.84 -4.97 7.64
N ALA A 65 -0.76 -4.23 7.89
CA ALA A 65 0.38 -4.72 8.64
C ALA A 65 0.04 -5.01 10.11
N LEU A 66 -0.71 -4.12 10.78
CA LEU A 66 -1.18 -4.33 12.15
C LEU A 66 -2.12 -5.54 12.24
N HIS A 67 -2.95 -5.77 11.22
CA HIS A 67 -3.79 -6.97 11.11
C HIS A 67 -2.94 -8.23 10.98
N LEU A 68 -1.94 -8.23 10.08
CA LEU A 68 -1.02 -9.36 9.87
C LEU A 68 -0.15 -9.67 11.10
N LEU A 69 0.22 -8.66 11.88
CA LEU A 69 0.97 -8.82 13.13
C LEU A 69 0.10 -9.31 14.29
N GLY A 70 -1.23 -9.41 14.12
CA GLY A 70 -2.16 -9.83 15.16
C GLY A 70 -2.40 -8.78 16.24
N ILE A 71 -1.90 -7.56 16.06
CA ILE A 71 -2.11 -6.41 16.96
C ILE A 71 -3.56 -5.93 16.82
N LEU A 72 -4.09 -5.94 15.59
CA LEU A 72 -5.41 -5.43 15.27
C LEU A 72 -6.33 -6.57 14.83
N LYS A 73 -7.22 -7.02 15.73
CA LYS A 73 -8.27 -8.00 15.42
C LYS A 73 -9.43 -7.32 14.71
N LEU A 74 -9.28 -7.10 13.40
CA LEU A 74 -10.35 -6.59 12.56
C LEU A 74 -11.29 -7.68 12.05
N VAL A 75 -12.47 -7.21 11.66
CA VAL A 75 -13.68 -7.95 11.23
C VAL A 75 -13.37 -9.28 10.53
N LYS A 76 -14.20 -10.31 10.81
CA LYS A 76 -14.17 -11.61 10.11
C LYS A 76 -14.10 -11.38 8.59
N GLY A 77 -13.00 -11.79 7.96
CA GLY A 77 -12.75 -11.55 6.52
C GLY A 77 -11.82 -10.37 6.19
N GLY A 78 -11.23 -9.70 7.20
CA GLY A 78 -10.32 -8.56 7.02
C GLY A 78 -9.20 -8.80 6.01
N ASN A 79 -8.63 -10.02 5.94
CA ASN A 79 -7.61 -10.37 4.95
C ASN A 79 -8.03 -10.07 3.50
N LYS A 80 -9.27 -10.42 3.13
CA LYS A 80 -9.77 -10.19 1.76
C LYS A 80 -9.94 -8.69 1.48
N PHE A 81 -10.48 -7.97 2.45
CA PHE A 81 -10.66 -6.52 2.34
C PHE A 81 -9.32 -5.81 2.14
N TYR A 82 -8.33 -6.07 3.01
CA TYR A 82 -7.00 -5.49 2.89
C TYR A 82 -6.29 -5.89 1.60
N ALA A 83 -6.44 -7.15 1.17
CA ALA A 83 -5.84 -7.60 -0.09
C ALA A 83 -6.41 -6.83 -1.28
N ILE A 84 -7.74 -6.63 -1.34
CA ILE A 84 -8.38 -5.86 -2.42
C ILE A 84 -7.90 -4.40 -2.39
N CYS A 85 -7.88 -3.78 -1.20
CA CYS A 85 -7.44 -2.39 -1.05
C CYS A 85 -5.96 -2.20 -1.46
N LEU A 86 -5.07 -3.08 -1.02
CA LEU A 86 -3.65 -3.02 -1.39
C LEU A 86 -3.45 -3.33 -2.88
N PHE A 87 -4.24 -4.25 -3.46
CA PHE A 87 -4.18 -4.56 -4.88
C PHE A 87 -4.64 -3.36 -5.74
N ALA A 88 -5.71 -2.68 -5.33
CA ALA A 88 -6.16 -1.44 -5.97
C ALA A 88 -5.08 -0.35 -5.89
N GLY A 89 -4.43 -0.19 -4.73
CA GLY A 89 -3.29 0.73 -4.56
C GLY A 89 -2.10 0.38 -5.46
N PHE A 90 -1.76 -0.91 -5.56
CA PHE A 90 -0.73 -1.41 -6.45
C PHE A 90 -1.03 -1.09 -7.92
N LEU A 91 -2.27 -1.32 -8.37
CA LEU A 91 -2.68 -0.99 -9.74
C LEU A 91 -2.63 0.51 -10.00
N LEU A 92 -3.12 1.34 -9.08
CA LEU A 92 -3.05 2.79 -9.19
C LEU A 92 -1.61 3.26 -9.37
N TYR A 93 -0.69 2.78 -8.53
CA TYR A 93 0.74 3.12 -8.64
C TYR A 93 1.35 2.60 -9.94
N SER A 94 1.08 1.35 -10.32
CA SER A 94 1.67 0.74 -11.51
C SER A 94 1.22 1.45 -12.79
N ILE A 95 -0.08 1.70 -12.93
CA ILE A 95 -0.66 2.36 -14.10
C ILE A 95 -0.11 3.79 -14.22
N THR A 96 -0.07 4.54 -13.13
CA THR A 96 0.40 5.93 -13.15
C THR A 96 1.90 6.05 -13.43
N ILE A 97 2.71 5.09 -13.00
CA ILE A 97 4.14 5.01 -13.36
C ILE A 97 4.30 4.69 -14.85
N ILE A 98 3.51 3.76 -15.39
CA ILE A 98 3.53 3.44 -16.82
C ILE A 98 3.12 4.66 -17.65
N GLN A 99 2.06 5.35 -17.25
CA GLN A 99 1.61 6.58 -17.90
C GLN A 99 2.70 7.65 -17.92
N LEU A 100 3.34 7.90 -16.78
CA LEU A 100 4.46 8.85 -16.67
C LEU A 100 5.62 8.48 -17.60
N ASN A 101 5.98 7.19 -17.67
CA ASN A 101 7.05 6.71 -18.56
C ASN A 101 6.70 6.85 -20.04
N LEU A 102 5.40 6.81 -20.39
CA LEU A 102 4.92 7.02 -21.75
C LEU A 102 4.63 8.50 -22.07
N GLY A 103 4.84 9.41 -21.12
CA GLY A 103 4.60 10.85 -21.28
C GLY A 103 3.13 11.27 -21.21
N TYR A 104 2.24 10.40 -20.73
CA TYR A 104 0.83 10.74 -20.56
C TYR A 104 0.57 11.52 -19.27
N PRO A 105 -0.34 12.52 -19.29
CA PRO A 105 -0.76 13.22 -18.08
C PRO A 105 -1.56 12.30 -17.15
N ILE A 106 -1.34 12.44 -15.84
CA ILE A 106 -1.97 11.62 -14.79
C ILE A 106 -3.43 12.05 -14.55
N LEU A 107 -3.69 13.35 -14.66
CA LEU A 107 -5.00 13.98 -14.57
C LEU A 107 -5.06 15.02 -15.68
N LYS A 108 -6.18 15.08 -16.41
CA LYS A 108 -6.49 16.20 -17.31
C LYS A 108 -7.06 17.36 -16.50
#